data_AF-A0A6J1W5V6-F1
#
_entry.id   AF-A0A6J1W5V6-F1
#
_cell.length_a   1.000
_cell.length_b   1.000
_cell.length_c   1.000
_cell.angle_alpha   90.00
_cell.angle_beta   90.00
_cell.angle_gamma   90.00
#
_symmetry.space_group_name_H-M   'P 1'
#
loop_
_entity.id
_entity.type
_entity.pdbx_description
1 polymer ?
#
loop_
_entity_poly.entity_id
_entity_poly.type
_entity_poly.pdbx_seq_one_letter_code
_entity_poly.pdbx_strand_id
1 'polypeptide(L)'
;EWNSRAAQNAQRWADRCTFAHSLPHTRTVGKLSCGENIFMSTQPFAWSGVVQDWYDEIKNFVYGIGAKPPGSIIGHYIQVVWYKTHLLGCASAKCSSTKYLYVCQYCPAGNIRGSIATPYKSGPTCGDCPSACVNGLCTNPCKYEDAFTNCNDLVKGTKCQTEWIKSKCPATCFCHNKII
;
A
#
# COMPACT_ATOMS: atom_id res chain seq x y z
N GLU A 1 1.61 -10.58 1.14
CA GLU A 1 1.28 -11.82 0.40
C GLU A 1 0.67 -11.51 -0.96
N TRP A 2 0.71 -12.48 -1.88
CA TRP A 2 0.15 -12.33 -3.22
C TRP A 2 -1.38 -12.36 -3.19
N ASN A 3 -2.03 -11.52 -4.01
CA ASN A 3 -3.47 -11.48 -4.16
C ASN A 3 -3.86 -11.56 -5.64
N SER A 4 -4.54 -12.65 -6.01
CA SER A 4 -4.94 -12.89 -7.40
C SER A 4 -5.90 -11.85 -7.96
N ARG A 5 -6.78 -11.26 -7.14
CA ARG A 5 -7.71 -10.23 -7.60
C ARG A 5 -6.98 -8.93 -7.90
N ALA A 6 -6.04 -8.52 -7.05
CA ALA A 6 -5.15 -7.38 -7.34
C ALA A 6 -4.34 -7.63 -8.62
N ALA A 7 -3.83 -8.84 -8.83
CA ALA A 7 -3.07 -9.19 -10.03
C ALA A 7 -3.93 -9.13 -11.30
N GLN A 8 -5.17 -9.63 -11.24
CA GLN A 8 -6.13 -9.51 -12.35
C GLN A 8 -6.49 -8.05 -12.65
N ASN A 9 -6.70 -7.23 -11.63
CA ASN A 9 -6.93 -5.80 -11.79
C ASN A 9 -5.71 -5.12 -12.47
N ALA A 10 -4.50 -5.42 -12.00
CA ALA A 10 -3.25 -4.92 -12.56
C ALA A 10 -3.07 -5.34 -14.02
N GLN A 11 -3.38 -6.59 -14.37
CA GLN A 11 -3.29 -7.08 -15.75
C GLN A 11 -4.25 -6.33 -16.67
N ARG A 12 -5.52 -6.17 -16.26
CA ARG A 12 -6.50 -5.39 -17.03
C ARG A 12 -6.06 -3.95 -17.28
N TRP A 13 -5.24 -3.38 -16.40
CA TRP A 13 -4.66 -2.04 -16.61
C TRP A 13 -3.42 -2.08 -17.50
N ALA A 14 -2.49 -3.01 -17.25
CA ALA A 14 -1.27 -3.17 -18.03
C ALA A 14 -1.58 -3.42 -19.53
N ASP A 15 -2.59 -4.25 -19.82
CA ASP A 15 -3.02 -4.59 -21.19
C ASP A 15 -3.54 -3.40 -22.00
N ARG A 16 -3.93 -2.29 -21.33
CA ARG A 16 -4.32 -1.05 -22.02
C ARG A 16 -3.13 -0.29 -22.57
N CYS A 17 -1.92 -0.62 -22.13
CA CYS A 17 -0.68 -0.02 -22.62
C CYS A 17 -0.61 1.50 -22.50
N THR A 18 -1.27 2.06 -21.49
CA THR A 18 -1.26 3.48 -21.13
C THR A 18 -0.39 3.69 -19.90
N PHE A 19 0.66 4.51 -20.01
CA PHE A 19 1.50 4.86 -18.87
C PHE A 19 0.84 5.97 -18.06
N ALA A 20 -0.16 5.60 -17.28
CA ALA A 20 -0.86 6.43 -16.32
C ALA A 20 -1.35 5.54 -15.17
N HIS A 21 -1.71 6.15 -14.03
CA HIS A 21 -2.36 5.41 -12.96
C HIS A 21 -3.78 5.00 -13.34
N SER A 22 -4.20 3.82 -12.87
CA SER A 22 -5.56 3.33 -13.02
C SER A 22 -6.54 4.12 -12.15
N LEU A 23 -7.81 4.17 -12.59
CA LEU A 23 -8.86 4.83 -11.83
C LEU A 23 -9.09 4.07 -10.51
N PRO A 24 -9.21 4.75 -9.34
CA PRO A 24 -9.30 4.08 -8.04
C PRO A 24 -10.36 2.97 -7.95
N HIS A 25 -11.54 3.16 -8.55
CA HIS A 25 -12.61 2.15 -8.54
C HIS A 25 -12.26 0.86 -9.30
N THR A 26 -11.24 0.90 -10.18
CA THR A 26 -10.75 -0.26 -10.93
C THR A 26 -9.72 -1.09 -10.18
N ARG A 27 -9.20 -0.57 -9.05
CA ARG A 27 -8.20 -1.20 -8.18
C ARG A 27 -8.73 -1.43 -6.77
N THR A 28 -9.71 -2.32 -6.67
CA THR A 28 -10.33 -2.72 -5.41
C THR A 28 -10.28 -4.24 -5.21
N VAL A 29 -10.07 -4.68 -3.97
CA VAL A 29 -10.11 -6.09 -3.56
C VAL A 29 -11.09 -6.24 -2.41
N GLY A 30 -12.28 -6.72 -2.71
CA GLY A 30 -13.38 -6.75 -1.74
C GLY A 30 -13.73 -5.33 -1.32
N LYS A 31 -13.58 -5.02 -0.02
CA LYS A 31 -13.80 -3.68 0.55
C LYS A 31 -12.54 -2.80 0.58
N LEU A 32 -11.36 -3.37 0.26
CA LEU A 32 -10.09 -2.66 0.31
C LEU A 32 -9.90 -1.82 -0.96
N SER A 33 -9.59 -0.55 -0.76
CA SER A 33 -9.00 0.28 -1.82
C SER A 33 -7.52 -0.07 -1.96
N CYS A 34 -7.00 -0.12 -3.20
CA CYS A 34 -5.61 -0.47 -3.45
C CYS A 34 -4.81 0.70 -4.03
N GLY A 35 -3.57 0.83 -3.58
CA GLY A 35 -2.50 1.65 -4.14
C GLY A 35 -1.98 1.08 -5.47
N GLU A 36 -1.08 1.80 -6.14
CA GLU A 36 -0.53 1.36 -7.41
C GLU A 36 0.84 1.99 -7.66
N ASN A 37 1.81 1.16 -8.06
CA ASN A 37 3.06 1.60 -8.68
C ASN A 37 3.06 1.18 -10.15
N ILE A 38 3.58 2.04 -11.02
CA ILE A 38 3.73 1.78 -12.45
C ILE A 38 5.18 2.03 -12.87
N PHE A 39 5.64 1.28 -13.86
CA PHE A 39 6.97 1.43 -14.44
C PHE A 39 6.90 1.15 -15.94
N MET A 40 7.62 1.91 -16.74
CA MET A 40 7.67 1.73 -18.18
C MET A 40 9.12 1.78 -18.68
N SER A 41 9.45 0.87 -19.58
CA SER A 41 10.79 0.76 -20.16
C SER A 41 10.74 0.44 -21.65
N THR A 42 11.85 0.69 -22.34
CA THR A 42 12.01 0.33 -23.75
C THR A 42 12.54 -1.09 -23.97
N GLN A 43 13.05 -1.71 -22.91
CA GLN A 43 13.54 -3.09 -22.88
C GLN A 43 12.90 -3.85 -21.71
N PRO A 44 12.78 -5.17 -21.78
CA PRO A 44 12.25 -5.94 -20.67
C PRO A 44 13.22 -5.89 -19.47
N PHE A 45 12.66 -5.67 -18.27
CA PHE A 45 13.36 -5.77 -17.00
C PHE A 45 12.85 -6.98 -16.20
N ALA A 46 13.74 -7.56 -15.39
CA ALA A 46 13.35 -8.46 -14.33
C ALA A 46 12.55 -7.68 -13.26
N TRP A 47 11.55 -8.34 -12.64
CA TRP A 47 10.74 -7.72 -11.59
C TRP A 47 11.55 -7.18 -10.42
N SER A 48 12.66 -7.83 -10.06
CA SER A 48 13.58 -7.32 -9.03
C SER A 48 14.16 -5.95 -9.38
N GLY A 49 14.49 -5.71 -10.65
CA GLY A 49 14.97 -4.41 -11.11
C GLY A 49 13.88 -3.33 -11.06
N VAL A 50 12.65 -3.68 -11.44
CA VAL A 50 11.49 -2.77 -11.37
C VAL A 50 11.18 -2.38 -9.92
N VAL A 51 11.19 -3.35 -9.01
CA VAL A 51 10.98 -3.10 -7.58
C VAL A 51 12.11 -2.27 -7.00
N GLN A 52 13.36 -2.52 -7.42
CA GLN A 52 14.51 -1.73 -6.99
C GLN A 52 14.42 -0.28 -7.47
N ASP A 53 13.98 -0.04 -8.71
CA ASP A 53 13.78 1.32 -9.25
C ASP A 53 12.76 2.11 -8.41
N TRP A 54 11.61 1.49 -8.09
CA TRP A 54 10.65 2.08 -7.16
C TRP A 54 11.22 2.33 -5.76
N TYR A 55 12.02 1.40 -5.25
CA TYR A 55 12.63 1.51 -3.93
C TYR A 55 13.70 2.61 -3.87
N ASP A 56 14.43 2.82 -4.96
CA ASP A 56 15.56 3.75 -5.04
C ASP A 56 15.19 5.22 -4.84
N GLU A 57 13.90 5.56 -4.90
CA GLU A 57 13.40 6.87 -4.46
C GLU A 57 13.72 7.17 -2.98
N ILE A 58 14.05 6.14 -2.18
CA ILE A 58 14.58 6.31 -0.81
C ILE A 58 15.78 7.26 -0.75
N LYS A 59 16.57 7.36 -1.82
CA LYS A 59 17.73 8.28 -1.93
C LYS A 59 17.32 9.74 -1.77
N ASN A 60 16.06 10.07 -2.07
CA ASN A 60 15.48 11.41 -1.93
C ASN A 60 14.44 11.47 -0.80
N PHE A 61 14.44 10.51 0.12
CA PHE A 61 13.52 10.44 1.25
C PHE A 61 14.26 10.55 2.57
N VAL A 62 13.69 11.30 3.51
CA VAL A 62 14.13 11.33 4.91
C VAL A 62 12.94 11.03 5.81
N TYR A 63 13.04 9.99 6.64
CA TYR A 63 11.97 9.61 7.57
C TYR A 63 11.63 10.79 8.50
N GLY A 64 10.33 11.03 8.71
CA GLY A 64 9.79 12.15 9.48
C GLY A 64 9.75 13.48 8.72
N ILE A 65 10.45 13.63 7.60
CA ILE A 65 10.47 14.84 6.76
C ILE A 65 9.73 14.62 5.44
N GLY A 66 9.93 13.46 4.80
CA GLY A 66 9.43 13.17 3.46
C GLY A 66 10.47 13.47 2.39
N ALA A 67 10.05 14.12 1.30
CA ALA A 67 10.90 14.36 0.12
C ALA A 67 12.01 15.37 0.43
N LYS A 68 13.26 15.00 0.13
CA LYS A 68 14.43 15.86 0.24
C LYS A 68 15.35 15.66 -0.97
N PRO A 69 15.48 16.65 -1.87
CA PRO A 69 14.86 17.98 -1.81
C PRO A 69 13.33 17.94 -1.95
N PRO A 70 12.60 18.97 -1.45
CA PRO A 70 11.16 19.07 -1.64
C PRO A 70 10.80 19.00 -3.13
N GLY A 71 9.71 18.28 -3.44
CA GLY A 71 9.28 18.03 -4.82
C GLY A 71 9.86 16.75 -5.45
N SER A 72 10.79 16.06 -4.78
CA SER A 72 11.25 14.74 -5.23
C SER A 72 10.10 13.72 -5.21
N ILE A 73 10.11 12.81 -6.19
CA ILE A 73 9.16 11.69 -6.23
C ILE A 73 9.66 10.62 -5.25
N ILE A 74 8.78 10.24 -4.32
CA ILE A 74 9.03 9.27 -3.24
C ILE A 74 7.85 8.30 -3.03
N GLY A 75 6.80 8.45 -3.85
CA GLY A 75 5.54 7.74 -3.67
C GLY A 75 5.63 6.25 -3.97
N HIS A 76 6.52 5.85 -4.88
CA HIS A 76 6.72 4.44 -5.19
C HIS A 76 7.46 3.75 -4.04
N TYR A 77 8.53 4.36 -3.52
CA TYR A 77 9.26 3.85 -2.36
C TYR A 77 8.33 3.72 -1.15
N ILE A 78 7.57 4.77 -0.84
CA ILE A 78 6.66 4.77 0.30
C ILE A 78 5.63 3.64 0.18
N GLN A 79 5.07 3.41 -1.01
CA GLN A 79 4.13 2.33 -1.21
C GLN A 79 4.78 0.95 -1.05
N VAL A 80 6.04 0.78 -1.45
CA VAL A 80 6.79 -0.47 -1.24
C VAL A 80 6.95 -0.78 0.26
N VAL A 81 7.20 0.24 1.09
CA VAL A 81 7.44 0.07 2.54
C VAL A 81 6.23 0.41 3.43
N TRP A 82 5.03 0.52 2.86
CA TRP A 82 3.85 0.95 3.61
C TRP A 82 3.39 -0.13 4.60
N TYR A 83 3.41 0.18 5.90
CA TYR A 83 3.25 -0.81 6.97
C TYR A 83 1.94 -1.62 6.90
N LYS A 84 0.85 -0.99 6.44
CA LYS A 84 -0.49 -1.59 6.42
C LYS A 84 -0.73 -2.42 5.16
N THR A 85 0.01 -2.14 4.09
CA THR A 85 -0.13 -2.83 2.81
C THR A 85 0.43 -4.24 2.96
N HIS A 86 -0.46 -5.23 2.90
CA HIS A 86 -0.11 -6.63 3.10
C HIS A 86 -0.52 -7.52 1.93
N LEU A 87 -1.30 -7.02 0.97
CA LEU A 87 -1.68 -7.73 -0.25
C LEU A 87 -1.04 -7.04 -1.45
N LEU A 88 -0.50 -7.83 -2.37
CA LEU A 88 0.16 -7.36 -3.59
C LEU A 88 -0.32 -8.16 -4.79
N GLY A 89 -0.59 -7.51 -5.91
CA GLY A 89 -0.79 -8.17 -7.19
C GLY A 89 -0.19 -7.36 -8.32
N CYS A 90 0.57 -8.00 -9.19
CA CYS A 90 1.32 -7.34 -10.25
C CYS A 90 1.06 -7.96 -11.62
N ALA A 91 1.32 -7.19 -12.67
CA ALA A 91 1.22 -7.61 -14.05
C ALA A 91 2.19 -6.81 -14.92
N SER A 92 2.60 -7.41 -16.03
CA SER A 92 3.34 -6.71 -17.08
C SER A 92 2.70 -6.95 -18.44
N ALA A 93 2.90 -6.00 -19.36
CA ALA A 93 2.45 -6.07 -20.73
C ALA A 93 3.56 -5.61 -21.68
N LYS A 94 3.80 -6.39 -22.72
CA LYS A 94 4.60 -5.96 -23.87
C LYS A 94 3.68 -5.22 -24.83
N CYS A 95 3.76 -3.90 -24.81
CA CYS A 95 2.91 -3.01 -25.61
C CYS A 95 3.42 -2.83 -27.04
N SER A 96 4.73 -2.92 -27.25
CA SER A 96 5.38 -2.97 -28.55
C SER A 96 6.79 -3.57 -28.39
N SER A 97 7.60 -3.60 -29.46
CA SER A 97 9.01 -4.01 -29.36
C SER A 97 9.84 -3.12 -28.44
N THR A 98 9.42 -1.87 -28.24
CA THR A 98 10.13 -0.82 -27.51
C THR A 98 9.31 -0.23 -26.36
N LYS A 99 8.27 -0.95 -25.90
CA LYS A 99 7.41 -0.49 -24.80
C LYS A 99 6.96 -1.66 -23.94
N TYR A 100 7.42 -1.68 -22.71
CA TYR A 100 7.06 -2.65 -21.67
C TYR A 100 6.46 -1.87 -20.49
N LEU A 101 5.26 -2.24 -20.07
CA LEU A 101 4.56 -1.63 -18.95
C LEU A 101 4.44 -2.63 -17.80
N TYR A 102 4.73 -2.18 -16.59
CA TYR A 102 4.66 -2.95 -15.35
C TYR A 102 3.73 -2.21 -14.39
N VAL A 103 2.84 -2.96 -13.76
CA VAL A 103 1.83 -2.43 -12.83
C VAL A 103 1.81 -3.34 -11.61
N CYS A 104 1.97 -2.78 -10.41
CA CYS A 104 1.72 -3.46 -9.14
C CYS A 104 0.66 -2.72 -8.36
N GLN A 105 -0.35 -3.43 -7.86
CA GLN A 105 -1.41 -2.90 -7.01
C GLN A 105 -1.28 -3.44 -5.58
N TYR A 106 -1.42 -2.54 -4.62
CA TYR A 106 -1.04 -2.72 -3.22
C TYR A 106 -2.25 -2.53 -2.32
N CYS A 107 -2.70 -3.54 -1.58
CA CYS A 107 -3.92 -3.46 -0.78
C CYS A 107 -3.66 -3.72 0.71
N PRO A 108 -4.23 -2.92 1.63
CA PRO A 108 -4.84 -1.61 1.35
C PRO A 108 -3.84 -0.59 0.79
N ALA A 109 -4.36 0.49 0.22
CA ALA A 109 -3.58 1.57 -0.35
C ALA A 109 -2.68 2.26 0.70
N GLY A 110 -1.45 2.57 0.31
CA GLY A 110 -0.54 3.39 1.08
C GLY A 110 -0.64 4.88 0.76
N ASN A 111 0.43 5.62 1.01
CA ASN A 111 0.57 7.03 0.64
C ASN A 111 -0.54 7.94 1.23
N ILE A 112 -0.98 7.66 2.46
CA ILE A 112 -1.99 8.49 3.13
C ILE A 112 -1.44 9.90 3.35
N ARG A 113 -2.21 10.91 2.92
CA ARG A 113 -1.86 12.33 3.09
C ARG A 113 -1.67 12.63 4.58
N GLY A 114 -0.53 13.24 4.92
CA GLY A 114 -0.14 13.52 6.31
C GLY A 114 0.72 12.43 6.96
N SER A 115 0.81 11.22 6.37
CA SER A 115 1.62 10.11 6.87
C SER A 115 2.71 9.63 5.90
N ILE A 116 2.81 10.27 4.72
CA ILE A 116 3.85 9.99 3.70
C ILE A 116 5.28 10.08 4.27
N ALA A 117 5.53 10.98 5.23
CA ALA A 117 6.84 11.11 5.88
C ALA A 117 7.15 9.98 6.88
N THR A 118 6.14 9.20 7.30
CA THR A 118 6.24 8.13 8.30
C THR A 118 5.48 6.89 7.80
N PRO A 119 6.01 6.21 6.76
CA PRO A 119 5.28 5.13 6.07
C PRO A 119 5.13 3.85 6.89
N TYR A 120 5.85 3.78 8.00
CA TYR A 120 5.75 2.79 9.06
C TYR A 120 6.05 3.49 10.38
N LYS A 121 5.69 2.86 11.51
CA LYS A 121 6.07 3.34 12.83
C LYS A 121 7.50 2.92 13.15
N SER A 122 8.38 3.89 13.39
CA SER A 122 9.74 3.63 13.87
C SER A 122 9.73 3.04 15.28
N GLY A 123 10.58 2.03 15.52
CA GLY A 123 10.70 1.34 16.79
C GLY A 123 11.40 0.00 16.64
N PRO A 124 11.48 -0.80 17.72
CA PRO A 124 12.01 -2.15 17.66
C PRO A 124 11.24 -3.01 16.65
N THR A 125 11.97 -3.85 15.92
CA THR A 125 11.40 -4.82 14.97
C THR A 125 10.30 -5.64 15.64
N CYS A 126 9.13 -5.69 15.01
CA CYS A 126 7.94 -6.39 15.53
C CYS A 126 7.44 -5.94 16.92
N GLY A 127 7.81 -4.73 17.39
CA GLY A 127 7.38 -4.22 18.70
C GLY A 127 5.85 -4.18 18.89
N ASP A 128 5.10 -3.96 17.80
CA ASP A 128 3.63 -3.93 17.81
C ASP A 128 2.99 -5.30 17.51
N CYS A 129 3.79 -6.35 17.27
CA CYS A 129 3.31 -7.70 16.93
C CYS A 129 4.21 -8.83 17.49
N PRO A 130 4.55 -8.82 18.79
CA PRO A 130 5.53 -9.75 19.36
C PRO A 130 5.14 -11.23 19.21
N SER A 131 3.84 -11.54 19.21
CA SER A 131 3.31 -12.89 19.03
C SER A 131 2.99 -13.27 17.58
N ALA A 132 3.25 -12.38 16.62
CA ALA A 132 2.91 -12.56 15.21
C ALA A 132 4.02 -12.03 14.30
N CYS A 133 5.28 -12.31 14.66
CA CYS A 133 6.47 -11.85 13.94
C CYS A 133 7.16 -13.01 13.23
N VAL A 134 7.46 -12.85 11.94
CA VAL A 134 8.30 -13.77 11.18
C VAL A 134 9.33 -12.95 10.42
N ASN A 135 10.62 -13.20 10.66
CA ASN A 135 11.75 -12.52 10.01
C ASN A 135 11.64 -10.98 10.03
N GLY A 136 11.13 -10.42 11.13
CA GLY A 136 10.98 -8.98 11.32
C GLY A 136 9.75 -8.36 10.68
N LEU A 137 8.84 -9.16 10.11
CA LEU A 137 7.57 -8.71 9.56
C LEU A 137 6.39 -9.20 10.40
N CYS A 138 5.42 -8.31 10.62
CA CYS A 138 4.16 -8.68 11.27
C CYS A 138 3.29 -9.53 10.34
N THR A 139 2.63 -10.54 10.90
CA THR A 139 1.79 -11.53 10.19
C THR A 139 0.33 -11.49 10.63
N ASN A 140 -0.05 -10.47 11.41
CA ASN A 140 -1.38 -10.25 11.98
C ASN A 140 -2.07 -8.98 11.42
N PRO A 141 -2.24 -8.83 10.09
CA PRO A 141 -2.93 -7.67 9.54
C PRO A 141 -4.41 -7.64 9.95
N CYS A 142 -4.94 -6.44 10.18
CA CYS A 142 -6.38 -6.22 10.28
C CYS A 142 -7.02 -6.34 8.89
N LYS A 143 -8.12 -7.11 8.79
CA LYS A 143 -8.86 -7.29 7.52
C LYS A 143 -9.89 -6.19 7.28
N TYR A 144 -10.16 -5.37 8.28
CA TYR A 144 -11.08 -4.24 8.19
C TYR A 144 -10.31 -2.96 7.89
N GLU A 145 -11.00 -1.99 7.30
CA GLU A 145 -10.53 -0.62 7.20
C GLU A 145 -11.50 0.32 7.84
N ASP A 146 -10.94 1.27 8.58
CA ASP A 146 -11.66 2.43 9.06
C ASP A 146 -11.93 3.39 7.90
N ALA A 147 -13.14 3.91 7.86
CA ALA A 147 -13.54 4.91 6.89
C ALA A 147 -12.96 6.30 7.21
N PHE A 148 -12.51 6.52 8.44
CA PHE A 148 -12.00 7.80 8.92
C PHE A 148 -10.66 7.65 9.62
N THR A 149 -9.76 8.62 9.41
CA THR A 149 -8.44 8.65 10.05
C THR A 149 -8.49 8.90 11.55
N ASN A 150 -9.57 9.52 12.05
CA ASN A 150 -9.78 9.83 13.47
C ASN A 150 -10.63 8.77 14.21
N CYS A 151 -10.76 7.55 13.67
CA CYS A 151 -11.53 6.48 14.31
C CYS A 151 -11.07 6.15 15.73
N ASN A 152 -9.76 6.25 16.02
CA ASN A 152 -9.22 6.12 17.37
C ASN A 152 -9.83 7.12 18.37
N ASP A 153 -10.16 8.34 17.94
CA ASP A 153 -10.77 9.35 18.81
C ASP A 153 -12.29 9.16 18.91
N LEU A 154 -12.95 8.80 17.81
CA LEU A 154 -14.39 8.52 17.78
C LEU A 154 -14.78 7.36 18.71
N VAL A 155 -13.92 6.34 18.80
CA VAL A 155 -14.17 5.15 19.63
C VAL A 155 -13.98 5.42 21.12
N LYS A 156 -13.12 6.36 21.54
CA LYS A 156 -12.88 6.66 22.97
C LYS A 156 -14.16 7.02 23.73
N GLY A 157 -15.00 7.87 23.15
CA GLY A 157 -16.22 8.35 23.80
C GLY A 157 -17.37 7.33 23.78
N THR A 158 -17.44 6.51 22.73
CA THR A 158 -18.57 5.63 22.46
C THR A 158 -18.32 4.17 22.77
N LYS A 159 -17.05 3.77 22.95
CA LYS A 159 -16.60 2.39 23.19
C LYS A 159 -17.19 1.39 22.19
N CYS A 160 -17.28 1.80 20.92
CA CYS A 160 -17.87 1.01 19.84
C CYS A 160 -19.31 0.54 20.11
N GLN A 161 -20.09 1.25 20.92
CA GLN A 161 -21.45 0.84 21.24
C GLN A 161 -22.47 1.22 20.17
N THR A 162 -22.22 2.28 19.41
CA THR A 162 -23.15 2.73 18.37
C THR A 162 -22.91 2.00 17.05
N GLU A 163 -23.99 1.65 16.37
CA GLU A 163 -23.94 0.91 15.09
C GLU A 163 -23.20 1.71 14.00
N TRP A 164 -23.36 3.04 14.02
CA TRP A 164 -22.64 3.92 13.11
C TRP A 164 -21.12 3.80 13.28
N ILE A 165 -20.61 3.75 14.52
CA ILE A 165 -19.17 3.63 14.77
C ILE A 165 -18.66 2.24 14.43
N LYS A 166 -19.41 1.19 14.76
CA LYS A 166 -19.06 -0.17 14.32
C LYS A 166 -18.96 -0.28 12.80
N SER A 167 -19.85 0.40 12.08
CA SER A 167 -19.86 0.42 10.61
C SER A 167 -18.72 1.26 10.02
N LYS A 168 -18.38 2.40 10.63
CA LYS A 168 -17.39 3.35 10.08
C LYS A 168 -15.97 3.17 10.60
N CYS A 169 -15.82 2.58 11.78
CA CYS A 169 -14.54 2.30 12.43
C CYS A 169 -14.36 0.80 12.78
N PRO A 170 -14.62 -0.12 11.84
CA PRO A 170 -14.58 -1.56 12.13
C PRO A 170 -13.18 -2.06 12.47
N ALA A 171 -12.12 -1.46 11.95
CA ALA A 171 -10.76 -1.85 12.30
C ALA A 171 -10.49 -1.46 13.76
N THR A 172 -10.68 -0.19 14.12
CA THR A 172 -10.51 0.26 15.51
C THR A 172 -11.40 -0.53 16.49
N CYS A 173 -12.62 -0.90 16.09
CA CYS A 173 -13.56 -1.58 16.98
C CYS A 173 -13.33 -3.09 17.15
N PHE A 174 -12.90 -3.78 16.09
CA PHE A 174 -12.93 -5.26 16.07
C PHE A 174 -11.56 -5.91 15.85
N CYS A 175 -10.54 -5.16 15.43
CA CYS A 175 -9.22 -5.70 15.20
C CYS A 175 -8.37 -5.66 16.48
N HIS A 176 -8.65 -6.58 17.40
CA HIS A 176 -7.82 -6.78 18.58
C HIS A 176 -6.54 -7.55 18.23
N ASN A 177 -5.40 -7.10 18.74
CA ASN A 177 -4.09 -7.73 18.55
C ASN A 177 -3.69 -7.87 17.06
N LYS A 178 -4.12 -6.91 16.23
CA LYS A 178 -3.80 -6.82 14.80
C LYS A 178 -3.13 -5.48 14.48
N ILE A 179 -2.39 -5.44 13.37
CA ILE A 179 -1.89 -4.19 12.79
C ILE A 179 -3.05 -3.50 12.06
N ILE A 180 -3.37 -2.26 12.48
CA ILE A 180 -4.41 -1.38 11.92
C ILE A 180 -3.79 -0.22 11.17
#